data_AF-A0AAE1Q3G9-F1
#
_entry.id   AF-A0AAE1Q3G9-F1
#
_cell.length_a   1.000
_cell.length_b   1.000
_cell.length_c   1.000
_cell.angle_alpha   90.00
_cell.angle_beta   90.00
_cell.angle_gamma   90.00
#
_symmetry.space_group_name_H-M   'P 1'
#
loop_
_entity.id
_entity.type
_entity.pdbx_description
1 polymer ?
#
loop_
_entity_poly.entity_id
_entity_poly.type
_entity_poly.pdbx_seq_one_letter_code
_entity_poly.pdbx_strand_id
1 'polypeptide(L)'
;MASKAMMSASSSKVSKLQSSSKTQMVSHKMSSSSAKAKVSSKTYSYRTGVAPDDSNVTIEYISDISNTSRLEEKIRLLMDDIEYERELRQRVEREKADLSVQVIQLTERIEEVEAGADGQIEINKKRDAELSKLRKLLEDVHMESEQTHHMLKKKHQEAVVDFQDQIDILTKSRSKIEKEKTKSVQEVYALSESLEKVTLDYANQQKTIKTFSATVQELTIKIEELNRTIVDITSSKQRLSVENVELSKVVQDMKVRVEELSYSLKSSGNALEEYRRKFDSEEARRRKMESELITINSELTNVRRSYDEECELRLDVERKYSSEAQLCLQFKSKFEMECRARHEEVEEIKKKMSLKIIELEEHCTSLTQKVVAVEKQKSRLSQEIEIMILDLEKANNNHREVKARLETVDREFKTLLVKYEEITLLYEQTSKDLKVRIFEFNKVSSELEHIKELYERLGADYKKVNGENGDLKATVGDLSRLKHDLELEIRRLEAERNELANALHEADGARKEEEQRVIRISNEYQSYRLEMEKRLHIREEELEAVR
;
A
#
# COMPACT_ATOMS: atom_id res chain seq x y z
N MET A 1 -12.86 17.90 -47.21
CA MET A 1 -13.69 19.05 -46.76
C MET A 1 -14.20 18.71 -45.37
N ALA A 2 -14.05 19.48 -44.30
CA ALA A 2 -13.45 20.78 -44.07
C ALA A 2 -13.08 20.83 -42.57
N SER A 3 -11.87 21.28 -42.25
CA SER A 3 -11.48 21.58 -40.87
C SER A 3 -11.85 23.05 -40.59
N LYS A 4 -12.94 23.24 -39.84
CA LYS A 4 -13.30 24.45 -39.07
C LYS A 4 -12.62 24.31 -37.70
N ALA A 5 -12.20 25.32 -36.96
CA ALA A 5 -12.18 26.77 -37.11
C ALA A 5 -11.31 27.30 -35.95
N MET A 6 -10.70 28.49 -36.13
CA MET A 6 -10.75 29.63 -35.20
C MET A 6 -10.36 29.38 -33.70
N MET A 7 -9.58 30.20 -33.00
CA MET A 7 -9.68 31.66 -32.92
C MET A 7 -8.67 32.22 -31.90
N SER A 8 -8.49 33.54 -31.94
CA SER A 8 -7.96 34.46 -30.91
C SER A 8 -6.43 34.41 -30.66
N ALA A 9 -5.64 35.43 -30.96
CA ALA A 9 -5.68 36.89 -30.74
C ALA A 9 -4.87 37.34 -29.50
N SER A 10 -3.87 38.17 -29.81
CA SER A 10 -3.45 39.35 -29.06
C SER A 10 -2.47 39.22 -27.89
N SER A 11 -1.35 39.93 -28.09
CA SER A 11 -0.77 40.95 -27.20
C SER A 11 0.61 40.64 -26.63
N SER A 12 1.62 41.37 -27.10
CA SER A 12 2.29 42.38 -26.25
C SER A 12 3.40 43.10 -27.02
N LYS A 13 3.14 44.40 -27.25
CA LYS A 13 4.11 45.46 -27.51
C LYS A 13 4.38 46.13 -26.16
N VAL A 14 5.64 46.29 -25.78
CA VAL A 14 6.17 47.17 -24.70
C VAL A 14 7.64 47.38 -25.12
N SER A 15 8.31 48.54 -25.17
CA SER A 15 8.14 49.96 -24.80
C SER A 15 9.48 50.63 -25.19
N LYS A 16 9.73 51.95 -25.25
CA LYS A 16 9.02 53.22 -25.06
C LYS A 16 9.93 54.31 -25.65
N LEU A 17 9.31 55.38 -26.11
CA LEU A 17 9.88 56.64 -26.59
C LEU A 17 9.91 57.70 -25.46
N GLN A 18 10.80 58.70 -25.65
CA GLN A 18 10.64 60.13 -25.31
C GLN A 18 10.75 60.54 -23.83
N SER A 19 11.25 61.72 -23.43
CA SER A 19 11.52 63.04 -24.08
C SER A 19 12.46 63.86 -23.16
N SER A 20 13.52 64.51 -23.66
CA SER A 20 13.66 65.96 -23.94
C SER A 20 13.23 66.97 -22.85
N SER A 21 14.17 67.78 -22.35
CA SER A 21 14.12 69.27 -22.44
C SER A 21 15.38 69.97 -21.92
N LYS A 22 15.61 71.14 -22.53
CA LYS A 22 16.72 72.12 -22.43
C LYS A 22 16.84 72.80 -21.06
N THR A 23 17.98 73.46 -20.79
CA THR A 23 18.12 74.94 -20.69
C THR A 23 19.59 75.37 -20.51
N GLN A 24 19.91 76.53 -21.09
CA GLN A 24 21.17 77.29 -21.16
C GLN A 24 21.67 77.82 -19.80
N MET A 25 22.93 78.28 -19.77
CA MET A 25 23.46 79.58 -19.23
C MET A 25 24.97 79.39 -18.96
N VAL A 26 25.89 79.92 -19.80
CA VAL A 26 26.51 81.27 -19.75
C VAL A 26 27.13 81.65 -18.40
N SER A 27 28.46 81.80 -18.35
CA SER A 27 29.21 82.89 -17.65
C SER A 27 30.72 82.68 -17.84
N HIS A 28 31.38 83.57 -18.59
CA HIS A 28 32.22 84.68 -18.12
C HIS A 28 33.56 84.27 -17.47
N LYS A 29 34.65 84.44 -18.22
CA LYS A 29 36.02 84.65 -17.72
C LYS A 29 36.49 86.03 -18.20
N MET A 30 36.53 86.99 -17.29
CA MET A 30 37.27 88.27 -17.34
C MET A 30 37.53 88.63 -15.87
N SER A 31 38.76 88.47 -15.36
CA SER A 31 39.82 89.49 -15.28
C SER A 31 39.72 90.41 -14.05
N SER A 32 40.72 90.35 -13.16
CA SER A 32 41.33 91.46 -12.38
C SER A 32 42.25 90.81 -11.33
N SER A 33 43.58 90.92 -11.45
CA SER A 33 44.43 91.98 -10.86
C SER A 33 44.42 91.93 -9.32
N SER A 34 45.53 92.06 -8.58
CA SER A 34 46.76 92.79 -8.84
C SER A 34 47.89 92.36 -7.88
N ALA A 35 49.11 92.72 -8.29
CA ALA A 35 50.22 93.22 -7.49
C ALA A 35 50.85 92.36 -6.37
N LYS A 36 52.14 92.08 -6.55
CA LYS A 36 53.18 92.45 -5.57
C LYS A 36 54.45 92.84 -6.31
N ALA A 37 54.79 94.12 -6.21
CA ALA A 37 56.05 94.69 -6.64
C ALA A 37 57.16 94.32 -5.65
N LYS A 38 58.37 94.10 -6.18
CA LYS A 38 59.61 94.04 -5.41
C LYS A 38 60.47 95.22 -5.88
N VAL A 39 60.63 96.20 -5.01
CA VAL A 39 61.54 97.34 -5.18
C VAL A 39 62.95 96.88 -4.80
N SER A 40 63.93 97.17 -5.66
CA SER A 40 65.35 97.18 -5.29
C SER A 40 65.95 98.45 -5.89
N SER A 41 66.10 99.45 -5.02
CA SER A 41 66.78 100.71 -5.25
C SER A 41 68.29 100.49 -5.41
N LYS A 42 68.87 101.11 -6.44
CA LYS A 42 70.29 101.48 -6.49
C LYS A 42 70.38 102.96 -6.84
N THR A 43 70.71 103.72 -5.81
CA THR A 43 71.13 105.12 -5.77
C THR A 43 72.28 105.39 -6.75
N TYR A 44 72.28 106.53 -7.46
CA TYR A 44 73.41 107.50 -7.46
C TYR A 44 73.07 108.81 -8.18
N SER A 45 73.23 109.90 -7.42
CA SER A 45 73.67 111.26 -7.76
C SER A 45 72.98 112.06 -8.88
N TYR A 46 72.18 113.05 -8.46
CA TYR A 46 72.14 114.37 -9.09
C TYR A 46 73.01 115.33 -8.28
N ARG A 47 73.99 115.94 -8.95
CA ARG A 47 74.83 117.03 -8.44
C ARG A 47 74.28 118.32 -9.04
N THR A 48 73.76 119.20 -8.19
CA THR A 48 73.41 120.60 -8.50
C THR A 48 74.65 121.47 -8.34
N GLY A 49 74.92 122.32 -9.33
CA GLY A 49 75.92 123.39 -9.32
C GLY A 49 75.46 124.39 -10.38
N VAL A 50 74.68 125.41 -10.00
CA VAL A 50 75.14 126.75 -9.60
C VAL A 50 75.94 127.42 -10.74
N ALA A 51 75.24 128.24 -11.51
CA ALA A 51 75.75 129.46 -12.15
C ALA A 51 75.49 130.64 -11.19
N PRO A 52 76.02 131.88 -11.39
CA PRO A 52 76.79 132.37 -12.52
C PRO A 52 78.03 133.25 -12.16
N ASP A 53 78.78 133.57 -13.22
CA ASP A 53 79.51 134.82 -13.50
C ASP A 53 80.48 135.43 -12.48
N ASP A 54 81.76 135.45 -12.87
CA ASP A 54 82.74 136.44 -12.45
C ASP A 54 83.39 137.02 -13.73
N SER A 55 82.87 138.16 -14.20
CA SER A 55 83.40 138.91 -15.35
C SER A 55 84.35 139.99 -14.84
N ASN A 56 85.64 139.77 -15.07
CA ASN A 56 86.70 140.66 -14.66
C ASN A 56 86.82 141.84 -15.65
N VAL A 57 86.66 143.05 -15.10
CA VAL A 57 86.70 144.35 -15.77
C VAL A 57 88.16 144.79 -16.00
N THR A 58 88.47 145.23 -17.21
CA THR A 58 89.67 146.00 -17.53
C THR A 58 89.40 147.49 -17.31
N ILE A 59 90.31 148.12 -16.58
CA ILE A 59 90.27 149.49 -16.05
C ILE A 59 90.71 150.51 -17.10
N GLU A 60 90.00 151.64 -17.20
CA GLU A 60 90.61 152.94 -17.48
C GLU A 60 89.86 154.06 -16.72
N TYR A 61 90.64 154.97 -16.13
CA TYR A 61 90.29 155.96 -15.10
C TYR A 61 89.36 157.09 -15.58
N ILE A 62 88.61 157.70 -14.65
CA ILE A 62 88.59 159.15 -14.30
C ILE A 62 87.63 159.38 -13.09
N SER A 63 87.96 160.36 -12.24
CA SER A 63 87.60 160.57 -10.81
C SER A 63 86.24 161.24 -10.49
N ASP A 64 85.68 160.99 -9.29
CA ASP A 64 85.47 161.97 -8.18
C ASP A 64 84.30 161.71 -7.16
N ILE A 65 84.67 161.40 -5.89
CA ILE A 65 84.15 161.83 -4.56
C ILE A 65 82.62 161.84 -4.24
N SER A 66 81.87 160.74 -4.40
CA SER A 66 80.53 160.58 -3.73
C SER A 66 80.18 159.19 -3.16
N ASN A 67 81.02 158.17 -3.38
CA ASN A 67 80.66 156.75 -3.15
C ASN A 67 80.76 156.24 -1.70
N THR A 68 81.33 157.00 -0.77
CA THR A 68 81.68 156.45 0.56
C THR A 68 80.49 156.32 1.52
N SER A 69 79.51 157.23 1.51
CA SER A 69 78.35 157.15 2.44
C SER A 69 77.32 156.07 2.09
N ARG A 70 77.28 155.56 0.86
CA ARG A 70 76.29 154.56 0.43
C ARG A 70 76.60 153.15 0.95
N LEU A 71 77.84 152.90 1.38
CA LEU A 71 78.28 151.57 1.80
C LEU A 71 77.95 151.26 3.27
N GLU A 72 77.86 152.27 4.15
CA GLU A 72 77.57 152.06 5.57
C GLU A 72 76.11 151.68 5.84
N GLU A 73 75.14 152.30 5.15
CA GLU A 73 73.70 151.95 5.24
C GLU A 73 73.43 150.49 4.85
N LYS A 74 74.20 149.97 3.88
CA LYS A 74 74.05 148.61 3.36
C LYS A 74 74.49 147.54 4.37
N ILE A 75 75.46 147.85 5.23
CA ILE A 75 75.93 146.91 6.26
C ILE A 75 74.88 146.72 7.36
N ARG A 76 74.17 147.80 7.75
CA ARG A 76 73.18 147.72 8.82
C ARG A 76 71.97 146.87 8.42
N LEU A 77 71.46 147.05 7.20
CA LEU A 77 70.37 146.22 6.66
C LEU A 77 70.75 144.72 6.60
N LEU A 78 72.00 144.41 6.26
CA LEU A 78 72.50 143.03 6.25
C LEU A 78 72.59 142.40 7.65
N MET A 79 72.78 143.21 8.71
CA MET A 79 72.79 142.69 10.08
C MET A 79 71.39 142.31 10.58
N ASP A 80 70.38 143.16 10.31
CA ASP A 80 68.99 142.86 10.65
C ASP A 80 68.48 141.61 9.89
N ASP A 81 68.86 141.44 8.62
CA ASP A 81 68.53 140.25 7.82
C ASP A 81 69.11 138.95 8.42
N ILE A 82 70.33 139.01 8.99
CA ILE A 82 70.99 137.85 9.61
C ILE A 82 70.32 137.46 10.93
N GLU A 83 69.90 138.43 11.75
CA GLU A 83 69.15 138.14 12.98
C GLU A 83 67.78 137.54 12.67
N TYR A 84 67.08 138.06 11.66
CA TYR A 84 65.82 137.49 11.19
C TYR A 84 65.99 136.06 10.64
N GLU A 85 67.06 135.77 9.88
CA GLU A 85 67.34 134.41 9.40
C GLU A 85 67.62 133.42 10.55
N ARG A 86 68.32 133.86 11.60
CA ARG A 86 68.61 133.02 12.78
C ARG A 86 67.35 132.66 13.55
N GLU A 87 66.44 133.60 13.77
CA GLU A 87 65.16 133.31 14.42
C GLU A 87 64.29 132.37 13.59
N LEU A 88 64.25 132.55 12.26
CA LEU A 88 63.56 131.65 11.34
C LEU A 88 64.14 130.23 11.39
N ARG A 89 65.47 130.09 11.35
CA ARG A 89 66.13 128.77 11.46
C ARG A 89 65.80 128.08 12.78
N GLN A 90 65.82 128.79 13.90
CA GLN A 90 65.49 128.18 15.20
C GLN A 90 64.03 127.71 15.25
N ARG A 91 63.11 128.44 14.61
CA ARG A 91 61.70 128.05 14.49
C ARG A 91 61.54 126.80 13.60
N VAL A 92 62.23 126.78 12.46
CA VAL A 92 62.25 125.63 11.54
C VAL A 92 62.86 124.39 12.19
N GLU A 93 63.95 124.52 12.97
CA GLU A 93 64.55 123.37 13.66
C GLU A 93 63.65 122.85 14.79
N ARG A 94 62.88 123.71 15.48
CA ARG A 94 61.84 123.25 16.43
C ARG A 94 60.71 122.53 15.70
N GLU A 95 60.16 123.11 14.63
CA GLU A 95 59.13 122.46 13.83
C GLU A 95 59.60 121.11 13.25
N LYS A 96 60.86 121.02 12.83
CA LYS A 96 61.48 119.78 12.36
C LYS A 96 61.63 118.73 13.47
N ALA A 97 62.00 119.14 14.69
CA ALA A 97 62.05 118.25 15.83
C ALA A 97 60.65 117.73 16.20
N ASP A 98 59.65 118.61 16.24
CA ASP A 98 58.25 118.26 16.51
C ASP A 98 57.69 117.32 15.42
N LEU A 99 57.97 117.61 14.15
CA LEU A 99 57.61 116.73 13.02
C LEU A 99 58.33 115.38 13.12
N SER A 100 59.59 115.34 13.55
CA SER A 100 60.32 114.08 13.74
C SER A 100 59.71 113.22 14.84
N VAL A 101 59.26 113.81 15.95
CA VAL A 101 58.55 113.09 17.02
C VAL A 101 57.20 112.59 16.52
N GLN A 102 56.46 113.40 15.75
CA GLN A 102 55.19 112.96 15.14
C GLN A 102 55.40 111.79 14.17
N VAL A 103 56.48 111.79 13.38
CA VAL A 103 56.81 110.67 12.50
C VAL A 103 57.07 109.39 13.30
N ILE A 104 57.81 109.47 14.40
CA ILE A 104 58.07 108.30 15.26
C ILE A 104 56.76 107.78 15.87
N GLN A 105 55.93 108.65 16.43
CA GLN A 105 54.63 108.27 17.00
C GLN A 105 53.68 107.66 15.96
N LEU A 106 53.67 108.19 14.74
CA LEU A 106 52.90 107.61 13.63
C LEU A 106 53.47 106.26 13.20
N THR A 107 54.80 106.10 13.22
CA THR A 107 55.46 104.83 12.87
C THR A 107 55.15 103.75 13.92
N GLU A 108 55.30 104.04 15.21
CA GLU A 108 54.91 103.12 16.30
C GLU A 108 53.42 102.75 16.22
N ARG A 109 52.56 103.73 15.89
CA ARG A 109 51.12 103.46 15.72
C ARG A 109 50.82 102.63 14.48
N ILE A 110 51.60 102.74 13.42
CA ILE A 110 51.52 101.86 12.25
C ILE A 110 51.96 100.45 12.65
N GLU A 111 53.09 100.29 13.35
CA GLU A 111 53.60 98.99 13.79
C GLU A 111 52.62 98.28 14.75
N GLU A 112 51.98 99.00 15.68
CA GLU A 112 50.92 98.46 16.53
C GLU A 112 49.69 98.01 15.73
N VAL A 113 49.28 98.78 14.73
CA VAL A 113 48.17 98.44 13.84
C VAL A 113 48.52 97.24 12.95
N GLU A 114 49.76 97.14 12.48
CA GLU A 114 50.26 96.00 11.70
C GLU A 114 50.32 94.73 12.55
N ALA A 115 50.83 94.81 13.79
CA ALA A 115 50.82 93.67 14.72
C ALA A 115 49.39 93.22 15.08
N GLY A 116 48.47 94.17 15.28
CA GLY A 116 47.05 93.89 15.46
C GLY A 116 46.42 93.23 14.23
N ALA A 117 46.78 93.69 13.02
CA ALA A 117 46.33 93.11 11.77
C ALA A 117 46.87 91.69 11.55
N ASP A 118 48.14 91.44 11.85
CA ASP A 118 48.77 90.11 11.75
C ASP A 118 48.14 89.12 12.74
N GLY A 119 47.89 89.53 13.98
CA GLY A 119 47.14 88.74 14.95
C GLY A 119 45.73 88.39 14.47
N GLN A 120 45.03 89.34 13.84
CA GLN A 120 43.70 89.11 13.28
C GLN A 120 43.74 88.19 12.05
N ILE A 121 44.77 88.30 11.20
CA ILE A 121 45.00 87.40 10.06
C ILE A 121 45.25 85.97 10.56
N GLU A 122 46.03 85.79 11.62
CA GLU A 122 46.31 84.47 12.18
C GLU A 122 45.08 83.83 12.84
N ILE A 123 44.26 84.63 13.54
CA ILE A 123 42.96 84.19 14.05
C ILE A 123 42.04 83.78 12.89
N ASN A 124 41.99 84.57 11.81
CA ASN A 124 41.18 84.22 10.64
C ASN A 124 41.68 82.94 9.96
N LYS A 125 43.00 82.74 9.82
CA LYS A 125 43.57 81.48 9.31
C LYS A 125 43.19 80.26 10.16
N LYS A 126 43.22 80.40 11.50
CA LYS A 126 42.79 79.33 12.42
C LYS A 126 41.30 79.03 12.26
N ARG A 127 40.45 80.07 12.18
CA ARG A 127 39.02 79.93 11.89
C ARG A 127 38.76 79.26 10.55
N ASP A 128 39.48 79.64 9.49
CA ASP A 128 39.33 79.03 8.17
C ASP A 128 39.77 77.56 8.15
N ALA A 129 40.84 77.22 8.88
CA ALA A 129 41.28 75.84 9.04
C ALA A 129 40.27 74.99 9.83
N GLU A 130 39.69 75.54 10.90
CA GLU A 130 38.61 74.89 11.66
C GLU A 130 37.34 74.73 10.83
N LEU A 131 36.94 75.77 10.07
CA LEU A 131 35.80 75.69 9.16
C LEU A 131 36.01 74.63 8.07
N SER A 132 37.22 74.52 7.52
CA SER A 132 37.55 73.47 6.55
C SER A 132 37.47 72.07 7.17
N LYS A 133 37.98 71.89 8.39
CA LYS A 133 37.86 70.62 9.14
C LYS A 133 36.40 70.27 9.45
N LEU A 134 35.61 71.23 9.90
CA LEU A 134 34.19 71.03 10.21
C LEU A 134 33.38 70.70 8.95
N ARG A 135 33.66 71.34 7.81
CA ARG A 135 33.04 71.01 6.52
C ARG A 135 33.38 69.57 6.10
N LYS A 136 34.65 69.18 6.22
CA LYS A 136 35.06 67.81 5.92
C LYS A 136 34.39 66.79 6.84
N LEU A 137 34.35 67.06 8.14
CA LEU A 137 33.68 66.18 9.10
C LEU A 137 32.17 66.08 8.80
N LEU A 138 31.52 67.19 8.42
CA LEU A 138 30.12 67.18 8.02
C LEU A 138 29.89 66.35 6.76
N GLU A 139 30.78 66.45 5.77
CA GLU A 139 30.73 65.64 4.54
C GLU A 139 30.97 64.16 4.84
N ASP A 140 31.94 63.82 5.68
CA ASP A 140 32.24 62.45 6.12
C ASP A 140 31.04 61.83 6.87
N VAL A 141 30.44 62.56 7.83
CA VAL A 141 29.23 62.12 8.55
C VAL A 141 28.03 61.99 7.63
N HIS A 142 27.87 62.91 6.67
CA HIS A 142 26.79 62.82 5.69
C HIS A 142 26.95 61.58 4.80
N MET A 143 28.16 61.33 4.29
CA MET A 143 28.48 60.14 3.51
C MET A 143 28.26 58.85 4.29
N GLU A 144 28.66 58.80 5.56
CA GLU A 144 28.39 57.64 6.44
C GLU A 144 26.88 57.45 6.66
N SER A 145 26.13 58.53 6.86
CA SER A 145 24.66 58.49 6.97
C SER A 145 24.00 57.99 5.68
N GLU A 146 24.48 58.39 4.51
CA GLU A 146 23.94 57.91 3.24
C GLU A 146 24.27 56.43 3.00
N GLN A 147 25.50 56.01 3.32
CA GLN A 147 25.91 54.61 3.23
C GLN A 147 25.10 53.71 4.16
N THR A 148 24.91 54.12 5.42
CA THR A 148 24.07 53.38 6.37
C THR A 148 22.63 53.32 5.90
N HIS A 149 22.06 54.43 5.42
CA HIS A 149 20.71 54.44 4.84
C HIS A 149 20.57 53.48 3.66
N HIS A 150 21.53 53.49 2.72
CA HIS A 150 21.52 52.58 1.58
C HIS A 150 21.63 51.11 2.01
N MET A 151 22.51 50.81 2.97
CA MET A 151 22.67 49.47 3.52
C MET A 151 21.39 48.97 4.21
N LEU A 152 20.75 49.80 5.04
CA LEU A 152 19.48 49.45 5.67
C LEU A 152 18.38 49.23 4.64
N LYS A 153 18.27 50.10 3.64
CA LYS A 153 17.29 49.97 2.56
C LYS A 153 17.49 48.67 1.77
N LYS A 154 18.75 48.33 1.47
CA LYS A 154 19.09 47.07 0.80
C LYS A 154 18.71 45.86 1.66
N LYS A 155 19.10 45.83 2.94
CA LYS A 155 18.73 44.75 3.88
C LYS A 155 17.22 44.60 4.03
N HIS A 156 16.49 45.71 4.12
CA HIS A 156 15.03 45.68 4.18
C HIS A 156 14.44 45.09 2.90
N GLN A 157 14.93 45.51 1.73
CA GLN A 157 14.47 44.97 0.45
C GLN A 157 14.75 43.46 0.31
N GLU A 158 15.94 43.01 0.72
CA GLU A 158 16.30 41.59 0.73
C GLU A 158 15.37 40.79 1.66
N ALA A 159 15.08 41.30 2.86
CA ALA A 159 14.14 40.66 3.79
C ALA A 159 12.70 40.62 3.24
N VAL A 160 12.25 41.68 2.57
CA VAL A 160 10.93 41.70 1.92
C VAL A 160 10.84 40.65 0.80
N VAL A 161 11.89 40.49 0.00
CA VAL A 161 11.93 39.47 -1.05
C VAL A 161 11.94 38.06 -0.44
N ASP A 162 12.75 37.81 0.58
CA ASP A 162 12.79 36.52 1.27
C ASP A 162 11.42 36.14 1.89
N PHE A 163 10.75 37.10 2.54
CA PHE A 163 9.38 36.86 3.03
C PHE A 163 8.38 36.62 1.90
N GLN A 164 8.52 37.28 0.75
CA GLN A 164 7.66 37.03 -0.40
C GLN A 164 7.87 35.62 -0.97
N ASP A 165 9.12 35.17 -1.09
CA ASP A 165 9.45 33.82 -1.53
C ASP A 165 8.91 32.76 -0.54
N GLN A 166 9.01 33.01 0.76
CA GLN A 166 8.41 32.16 1.79
C GLN A 166 6.88 32.10 1.67
N ILE A 167 6.21 33.23 1.43
CA ILE A 167 4.76 33.28 1.19
C ILE A 167 4.38 32.45 -0.04
N ASP A 168 5.14 32.54 -1.13
CA ASP A 168 4.89 31.80 -2.36
C ASP A 168 5.06 30.28 -2.17
N ILE A 169 6.11 29.87 -1.44
CA ILE A 169 6.34 28.47 -1.06
C ILE A 169 5.19 27.94 -0.21
N LEU A 170 4.79 28.68 0.83
CA LEU A 170 3.69 28.31 1.71
C LEU A 170 2.35 28.25 0.97
N THR A 171 2.10 29.17 0.04
CA THR A 171 0.88 29.20 -0.77
C THR A 171 0.79 28.00 -1.70
N LYS A 172 1.91 27.63 -2.35
CA LYS A 172 2.00 26.41 -3.17
C LYS A 172 1.81 25.14 -2.34
N SER A 173 2.48 25.06 -1.18
CA SER A 173 2.35 23.94 -0.24
C SER A 173 0.89 23.77 0.22
N ARG A 174 0.24 24.87 0.65
CA ARG A 174 -1.18 24.89 1.03
C ARG A 174 -2.07 24.41 -0.11
N SER A 175 -1.86 24.88 -1.34
CA SER A 175 -2.66 24.43 -2.50
C SER A 175 -2.49 22.93 -2.77
N LYS A 176 -1.28 22.40 -2.61
CA LYS A 176 -1.01 20.96 -2.73
C LYS A 176 -1.74 20.15 -1.66
N ILE A 177 -1.62 20.58 -0.40
CA ILE A 177 -2.30 19.95 0.74
C ILE A 177 -3.82 19.98 0.56
N GLU A 178 -4.41 21.08 0.09
CA GLU A 178 -5.86 21.16 -0.11
C GLU A 178 -6.33 20.20 -1.21
N LYS A 179 -5.53 20.01 -2.27
CA LYS A 179 -5.81 19.00 -3.32
C LYS A 179 -5.67 17.56 -2.80
N GLU A 180 -4.69 17.29 -1.95
CA GLU A 180 -4.53 15.97 -1.32
C GLU A 180 -5.69 15.69 -0.37
N LYS A 181 -6.09 16.67 0.45
CA LYS A 181 -7.25 16.58 1.33
C LYS A 181 -8.54 16.30 0.56
N THR A 182 -8.81 16.99 -0.55
CA THR A 182 -10.03 16.74 -1.34
C THR A 182 -10.01 15.34 -1.96
N LYS A 183 -8.85 14.85 -2.43
CA LYS A 183 -8.70 13.46 -2.89
C LYS A 183 -8.96 12.45 -1.78
N SER A 184 -8.35 12.62 -0.61
CA SER A 184 -8.58 11.72 0.53
C SER A 184 -10.04 11.72 0.98
N VAL A 185 -10.72 12.87 0.96
CA VAL A 185 -12.15 12.95 1.24
C VAL A 185 -12.97 12.16 0.21
N GLN A 186 -12.65 12.27 -1.08
CA GLN A 186 -13.31 11.49 -2.14
C GLN A 186 -13.08 9.98 -1.97
N GLU A 187 -11.86 9.56 -1.63
CA GLU A 187 -11.54 8.16 -1.35
C GLU A 187 -12.32 7.62 -0.15
N VAL A 188 -12.46 8.40 0.92
CA VAL A 188 -13.27 8.02 2.09
C VAL A 188 -14.74 7.83 1.72
N TYR A 189 -15.31 8.71 0.90
CA TYR A 189 -16.70 8.54 0.41
C TYR A 189 -16.84 7.28 -0.45
N ALA A 190 -15.94 7.04 -1.41
CA ALA A 190 -15.97 5.86 -2.26
C ALA A 190 -15.83 4.55 -1.46
N LEU A 191 -14.95 4.53 -0.45
CA LEU A 191 -14.80 3.39 0.45
C LEU A 191 -16.04 3.18 1.33
N SER A 192 -16.69 4.26 1.78
CA SER A 192 -17.93 4.18 2.57
C SER A 192 -19.08 3.61 1.75
N GLU A 193 -19.25 4.06 0.50
CA GLU A 193 -20.25 3.49 -0.43
C GLU A 193 -19.97 2.00 -0.71
N SER A 194 -18.70 1.64 -0.92
CA SER A 194 -18.31 0.24 -1.10
C SER A 194 -18.62 -0.61 0.15
N LEU A 195 -18.39 -0.07 1.35
CA LEU A 195 -18.70 -0.74 2.61
C LEU A 195 -20.21 -0.95 2.80
N GLU A 196 -21.03 0.06 2.49
CA GLU A 196 -22.49 -0.06 2.53
C GLU A 196 -23.00 -1.15 1.57
N LYS A 197 -22.46 -1.18 0.34
CA LYS A 197 -22.82 -2.20 -0.65
C LYS A 197 -22.49 -3.61 -0.13
N VAL A 198 -21.27 -3.82 0.38
CA VAL A 198 -20.86 -5.11 0.95
C VAL A 198 -21.73 -5.50 2.14
N THR A 199 -22.09 -4.54 2.98
CA THR A 199 -22.97 -4.78 4.14
C THR A 199 -24.38 -5.22 3.72
N LEU A 200 -24.93 -4.60 2.67
CA LEU A 200 -26.22 -4.98 2.10
C LEU A 200 -26.17 -6.38 1.46
N ASP A 201 -25.14 -6.67 0.69
CA ASP A 201 -24.93 -7.98 0.06
C ASP A 201 -24.78 -9.09 1.12
N TYR A 202 -24.02 -8.81 2.19
CA TYR A 202 -23.91 -9.71 3.35
C TYR A 202 -25.27 -9.98 4.01
N ALA A 203 -26.07 -8.95 4.24
CA ALA A 203 -27.40 -9.10 4.82
C ALA A 203 -28.34 -9.94 3.92
N ASN A 204 -28.24 -9.78 2.60
CA ASN A 204 -29.00 -10.57 1.63
C ASN A 204 -28.56 -12.03 1.62
N GLN A 205 -27.25 -12.30 1.60
CA GLN A 205 -26.71 -13.65 1.70
C GLN A 205 -27.12 -14.34 3.00
N GLN A 206 -27.11 -13.61 4.12
CA GLN A 206 -27.56 -14.14 5.41
C GLN A 206 -29.03 -14.53 5.40
N LYS A 207 -29.90 -13.77 4.72
CA LYS A 207 -31.31 -14.16 4.51
C LYS A 207 -31.42 -15.44 3.69
N THR A 208 -30.66 -15.55 2.59
CA THR A 208 -30.64 -16.75 1.73
C THR A 208 -30.15 -17.99 2.49
N ILE A 209 -29.11 -17.85 3.31
CA ILE A 209 -28.61 -18.94 4.17
C ILE A 209 -29.70 -19.38 5.16
N LYS A 210 -30.40 -18.44 5.80
CA LYS A 210 -31.51 -18.78 6.71
C LYS A 210 -32.63 -19.52 6.00
N THR A 211 -33.01 -19.10 4.79
CA THR A 211 -34.02 -19.80 4.00
C THR A 211 -33.59 -21.22 3.64
N PHE A 212 -32.35 -21.41 3.18
CA PHE A 212 -31.85 -22.75 2.86
C PHE A 212 -31.73 -23.64 4.10
N SER A 213 -31.30 -23.08 5.24
CA SER A 213 -31.28 -23.81 6.51
C SER A 213 -32.67 -24.30 6.92
N ALA A 214 -33.72 -23.48 6.71
CA ALA A 214 -35.10 -23.90 6.97
C ALA A 214 -35.52 -25.03 6.01
N THR A 215 -35.19 -24.92 4.71
CA THR A 215 -35.51 -25.98 3.74
C THR A 215 -34.81 -27.30 4.06
N VAL A 216 -33.56 -27.25 4.52
CA VAL A 216 -32.82 -28.44 4.95
C VAL A 216 -33.46 -29.08 6.18
N GLN A 217 -33.91 -28.28 7.16
CA GLN A 217 -34.64 -28.79 8.32
C GLN A 217 -35.96 -29.46 7.92
N GLU A 218 -36.75 -28.84 7.04
CA GLU A 218 -37.99 -29.43 6.51
C GLU A 218 -37.74 -30.77 5.80
N LEU A 219 -36.71 -30.83 4.94
CA LEU A 219 -36.32 -32.07 4.25
C LEU A 219 -35.84 -33.13 5.23
N THR A 220 -35.13 -32.74 6.28
CA THR A 220 -34.66 -33.67 7.32
C THR A 220 -35.85 -34.31 8.05
N ILE A 221 -36.82 -33.49 8.47
CA ILE A 221 -38.07 -33.98 9.09
C ILE A 221 -38.80 -34.93 8.13
N LYS A 222 -38.89 -34.58 6.84
CA LYS A 222 -39.53 -35.43 5.83
C LYS A 222 -38.82 -36.78 5.66
N ILE A 223 -37.49 -36.80 5.70
CA ILE A 223 -36.70 -38.03 5.66
C ILE A 223 -36.97 -38.90 6.89
N GLU A 224 -37.05 -38.30 8.08
CA GLU A 224 -37.38 -39.02 9.32
C GLU A 224 -38.79 -39.64 9.27
N GLU A 225 -39.78 -38.91 8.74
CA GLU A 225 -41.14 -39.43 8.51
C GLU A 225 -41.17 -40.59 7.51
N LEU A 226 -40.43 -40.47 6.40
CA LEU A 226 -40.29 -41.55 5.40
C LEU A 226 -39.61 -42.77 6.00
N ASN A 227 -38.59 -42.59 6.84
CA ASN A 227 -37.93 -43.70 7.53
C ASN A 227 -38.88 -44.40 8.51
N ARG A 228 -39.70 -43.65 9.26
CA ARG A 228 -40.74 -44.24 10.14
C ARG A 228 -41.74 -45.07 9.34
N THR A 229 -42.25 -44.53 8.23
CA THR A 229 -43.19 -45.26 7.37
C THR A 229 -42.56 -46.51 6.72
N ILE A 230 -41.28 -46.47 6.33
CA ILE A 230 -40.56 -47.66 5.86
C ILE A 230 -40.49 -48.73 6.95
N VAL A 231 -40.18 -48.36 8.19
CA VAL A 231 -40.16 -49.29 9.34
C VAL A 231 -41.53 -49.91 9.56
N ASP A 232 -42.60 -49.11 9.55
CA ASP A 232 -43.98 -49.58 9.72
C ASP A 232 -44.38 -50.57 8.62
N ILE A 233 -44.13 -50.22 7.35
CA ILE A 233 -44.40 -51.10 6.19
C ILE A 233 -43.60 -52.40 6.29
N THR A 234 -42.33 -52.33 6.67
CA THR A 234 -41.47 -53.50 6.82
C THR A 234 -41.99 -54.43 7.92
N SER A 235 -42.41 -53.86 9.05
CA SER A 235 -43.03 -54.63 10.15
C SER A 235 -44.34 -55.31 9.70
N SER A 236 -45.16 -54.60 8.93
CA SER A 236 -46.43 -55.12 8.42
C SER A 236 -46.21 -56.25 7.42
N LYS A 237 -45.25 -56.08 6.50
CA LYS A 237 -44.82 -57.11 5.56
C LYS A 237 -44.33 -58.36 6.29
N GLN A 238 -43.55 -58.21 7.36
CA GLN A 238 -43.06 -59.34 8.15
C GLN A 238 -44.22 -60.12 8.79
N ARG A 239 -45.21 -59.42 9.38
CA ARG A 239 -46.41 -60.07 9.92
C ARG A 239 -47.20 -60.84 8.86
N LEU A 240 -47.47 -60.20 7.71
CA LEU A 240 -48.18 -60.85 6.60
C LEU A 240 -47.40 -62.07 6.07
N SER A 241 -46.07 -62.01 6.05
CA SER A 241 -45.23 -63.16 5.67
C SER A 241 -45.38 -64.32 6.64
N VAL A 242 -45.45 -64.06 7.95
CA VAL A 242 -45.67 -65.10 8.97
C VAL A 242 -47.07 -65.69 8.83
N GLU A 243 -48.09 -64.84 8.68
CA GLU A 243 -49.48 -65.26 8.48
C GLU A 243 -49.64 -66.14 7.22
N ASN A 244 -48.94 -65.80 6.13
CA ASN A 244 -48.97 -66.59 4.89
C ASN A 244 -48.33 -67.99 5.08
N VAL A 245 -47.26 -68.09 5.86
CA VAL A 245 -46.66 -69.39 6.23
C VAL A 245 -47.63 -70.22 7.07
N GLU A 246 -48.31 -69.60 8.03
CA GLU A 246 -49.33 -70.28 8.86
C GLU A 246 -50.53 -70.75 8.02
N LEU A 247 -51.07 -69.90 7.16
CA LEU A 247 -52.16 -70.25 6.25
C LEU A 247 -51.76 -71.39 5.29
N SER A 248 -50.53 -71.35 4.76
CA SER A 248 -49.99 -72.42 3.92
C SER A 248 -49.91 -73.75 4.68
N LYS A 249 -49.53 -73.71 5.96
CA LYS A 249 -49.54 -74.90 6.83
C LYS A 249 -50.95 -75.43 7.05
N VAL A 250 -51.91 -74.55 7.35
CA VAL A 250 -53.34 -74.93 7.50
C VAL A 250 -53.87 -75.58 6.22
N VAL A 251 -53.54 -75.04 5.05
CA VAL A 251 -53.92 -75.63 3.76
C VAL A 251 -53.32 -77.03 3.59
N GLN A 252 -52.05 -77.22 3.98
CA GLN A 252 -51.41 -78.53 3.90
C GLN A 252 -52.06 -79.54 4.85
N ASP A 253 -52.35 -79.15 6.09
CA ASP A 253 -53.05 -79.98 7.07
C ASP A 253 -54.44 -80.38 6.57
N MET A 254 -55.17 -79.46 5.93
CA MET A 254 -56.47 -79.74 5.31
C MET A 254 -56.36 -80.70 4.12
N LYS A 255 -55.33 -80.56 3.28
CA LYS A 255 -55.07 -81.52 2.18
C LYS A 255 -54.85 -82.93 2.71
N VAL A 256 -54.02 -83.08 3.74
CA VAL A 256 -53.80 -84.38 4.41
C VAL A 256 -55.12 -84.94 4.94
N ARG A 257 -55.93 -84.10 5.60
CA ARG A 257 -57.27 -84.48 6.07
C ARG A 257 -58.18 -85.00 4.94
N VAL A 258 -58.14 -84.34 3.78
CA VAL A 258 -58.92 -84.74 2.60
C VAL A 258 -58.44 -86.06 2.03
N GLU A 259 -57.12 -86.29 1.99
CA GLU A 259 -56.54 -87.57 1.57
C GLU A 259 -56.94 -88.71 2.53
N GLU A 260 -56.87 -88.48 3.84
CA GLU A 260 -57.32 -89.44 4.86
C GLU A 260 -58.81 -89.78 4.71
N LEU A 261 -59.66 -88.76 4.54
CA LEU A 261 -61.10 -88.95 4.32
C LEU A 261 -61.39 -89.67 3.01
N SER A 262 -60.67 -89.35 1.93
CA SER A 262 -60.80 -90.01 0.63
C SER A 262 -60.41 -91.48 0.71
N TYR A 263 -59.34 -91.80 1.44
CA TYR A 263 -58.94 -93.17 1.72
C TYR A 263 -60.01 -93.91 2.53
N SER A 264 -60.51 -93.30 3.61
CA SER A 264 -61.57 -93.88 4.45
C SER A 264 -62.87 -94.12 3.67
N LEU A 265 -63.27 -93.17 2.81
CA LEU A 265 -64.41 -93.31 1.91
C LEU A 265 -64.24 -94.49 0.95
N LYS A 266 -63.06 -94.61 0.32
CA LYS A 266 -62.76 -95.71 -0.60
C LYS A 266 -62.73 -97.06 0.11
N SER A 267 -62.15 -97.12 1.30
CA SER A 267 -62.15 -98.31 2.16
C SER A 267 -63.58 -98.73 2.54
N SER A 268 -64.41 -97.77 2.96
CA SER A 268 -65.81 -98.00 3.31
C SER A 268 -66.65 -98.43 2.10
N GLY A 269 -66.40 -97.83 0.93
CA GLY A 269 -67.01 -98.23 -0.34
C GLY A 269 -66.68 -99.67 -0.72
N ASN A 270 -65.41 -100.08 -0.60
CA ASN A 270 -64.99 -101.47 -0.84
C ASN A 270 -65.68 -102.45 0.12
N ALA A 271 -65.79 -102.09 1.41
CA ALA A 271 -66.48 -102.92 2.39
C ALA A 271 -67.98 -103.06 2.05
N LEU A 272 -68.64 -101.98 1.62
CA LEU A 272 -70.04 -102.02 1.14
C LEU A 272 -70.21 -102.92 -0.09
N GLU A 273 -69.31 -102.84 -1.07
CA GLU A 273 -69.33 -103.70 -2.25
C GLU A 273 -69.17 -105.18 -1.86
N GLU A 274 -68.32 -105.47 -0.88
CA GLU A 274 -68.14 -106.82 -0.34
C GLU A 274 -69.41 -107.33 0.37
N TYR A 275 -70.05 -106.51 1.21
CA TYR A 275 -71.32 -106.87 1.84
C TYR A 275 -72.44 -107.08 0.82
N ARG A 276 -72.49 -106.25 -0.23
CA ARG A 276 -73.43 -106.40 -1.33
C ARG A 276 -73.22 -107.71 -2.08
N ARG A 277 -71.98 -108.07 -2.41
CA ARG A 277 -71.66 -109.38 -3.02
C ARG A 277 -72.07 -110.56 -2.12
N LYS A 278 -71.85 -110.45 -0.80
CA LYS A 278 -72.31 -111.46 0.17
C LYS A 278 -73.83 -111.57 0.19
N PHE A 279 -74.54 -110.44 0.15
CA PHE A 279 -76.01 -110.41 0.06
C PHE A 279 -76.54 -111.05 -1.22
N ASP A 280 -76.00 -110.68 -2.39
CA ASP A 280 -76.41 -111.24 -3.69
C ASP A 280 -76.18 -112.77 -3.75
N SER A 281 -75.08 -113.25 -3.15
CA SER A 281 -74.79 -114.68 -2.99
C SER A 281 -75.82 -115.40 -2.11
N GLU A 282 -76.18 -114.83 -0.95
CA GLU A 282 -77.23 -115.40 -0.10
C GLU A 282 -78.61 -115.33 -0.76
N GLU A 283 -78.89 -114.30 -1.55
CA GLU A 283 -80.15 -114.20 -2.28
C GLU A 283 -80.24 -115.26 -3.40
N ALA A 284 -79.14 -115.52 -4.11
CA ALA A 284 -79.05 -116.62 -5.06
C ALA A 284 -79.23 -117.99 -4.37
N ARG A 285 -78.64 -118.16 -3.18
CA ARG A 285 -78.80 -119.37 -2.35
C ARG A 285 -80.26 -119.57 -1.91
N ARG A 286 -80.92 -118.50 -1.46
CA ARG A 286 -82.34 -118.49 -1.09
C ARG A 286 -83.23 -118.87 -2.28
N ARG A 287 -83.03 -118.24 -3.45
CA ARG A 287 -83.80 -118.55 -4.67
C ARG A 287 -83.64 -120.02 -5.10
N LYS A 288 -82.43 -120.57 -4.97
CA LYS A 288 -82.17 -122.00 -5.22
C LYS A 288 -82.98 -122.89 -4.26
N MET A 289 -82.95 -122.58 -2.95
CA MET A 289 -83.72 -123.32 -1.95
C MET A 289 -85.24 -123.19 -2.15
N GLU A 290 -85.74 -122.03 -2.58
CA GLU A 290 -87.15 -121.85 -2.93
C GLU A 290 -87.56 -122.71 -4.14
N SER A 291 -86.72 -122.79 -5.17
CA SER A 291 -86.95 -123.68 -6.31
C SER A 291 -86.98 -125.16 -5.89
N GLU A 292 -86.02 -125.59 -5.06
CA GLU A 292 -85.97 -126.96 -4.52
C GLU A 292 -87.22 -127.28 -3.68
N LEU A 293 -87.71 -126.33 -2.88
CA LEU A 293 -88.96 -126.45 -2.10
C LEU A 293 -90.20 -126.63 -2.98
N ILE A 294 -90.28 -125.90 -4.11
CA ILE A 294 -91.39 -126.04 -5.07
C ILE A 294 -91.36 -127.42 -5.72
N THR A 295 -90.17 -127.90 -6.11
CA THR A 295 -89.99 -129.25 -6.67
C THR A 295 -90.43 -130.32 -5.66
N ILE A 296 -89.97 -130.25 -4.40
CA ILE A 296 -90.33 -131.20 -3.35
C ILE A 296 -91.83 -131.16 -3.03
N ASN A 297 -92.48 -129.99 -3.03
CA ASN A 297 -93.93 -129.90 -2.84
C ASN A 297 -94.70 -130.53 -4.01
N SER A 298 -94.20 -130.39 -5.25
CA SER A 298 -94.78 -131.04 -6.42
C SER A 298 -94.60 -132.56 -6.39
N GLU A 299 -93.46 -133.04 -5.88
CA GLU A 299 -93.20 -134.47 -5.66
C GLU A 299 -94.10 -135.04 -4.56
N LEU A 300 -94.31 -134.32 -3.45
CA LEU A 300 -95.19 -134.72 -2.36
C LEU A 300 -96.66 -134.86 -2.80
N THR A 301 -97.14 -133.95 -3.66
CA THR A 301 -98.49 -134.03 -4.24
C THR A 301 -98.62 -135.17 -5.23
N ASN A 302 -97.59 -135.44 -6.02
CA ASN A 302 -97.55 -136.60 -6.93
C ASN A 302 -97.52 -137.94 -6.17
N VAL A 303 -96.78 -138.04 -5.06
CA VAL A 303 -96.72 -139.26 -4.23
C VAL A 303 -98.04 -139.53 -3.49
N ARG A 304 -98.74 -138.49 -3.01
CA ARG A 304 -100.08 -138.64 -2.42
C ARG A 304 -101.09 -139.16 -3.43
N ARG A 305 -101.06 -138.64 -4.67
CA ARG A 305 -101.89 -139.12 -5.77
C ARG A 305 -101.55 -140.57 -6.18
N SER A 306 -100.26 -140.92 -6.16
CA SER A 306 -99.78 -142.28 -6.42
C SER A 306 -100.19 -143.30 -5.34
N TYR A 307 -100.30 -142.87 -4.07
CA TYR A 307 -100.73 -143.74 -2.97
C TYR A 307 -102.23 -144.10 -3.05
N ASP A 308 -103.06 -143.13 -3.44
CA ASP A 308 -104.50 -143.32 -3.64
C ASP A 308 -104.79 -144.18 -4.90
N GLU A 309 -103.95 -144.11 -5.94
CA GLU A 309 -104.04 -144.93 -7.17
C GLU A 309 -103.51 -146.38 -6.97
N GLU A 310 -102.51 -146.60 -6.11
CA GLU A 310 -101.96 -147.95 -5.78
C GLU A 310 -102.89 -148.82 -4.92
N CYS A 311 -103.82 -148.22 -4.17
CA CYS A 311 -104.83 -148.97 -3.42
C CYS A 311 -105.90 -149.62 -4.32
N GLU A 312 -106.17 -149.03 -5.49
CA GLU A 312 -107.12 -149.53 -6.50
C GLU A 312 -106.44 -150.48 -7.52
N LEU A 313 -105.18 -150.23 -7.88
CA LEU A 313 -104.42 -151.04 -8.86
C LEU A 313 -103.95 -152.41 -8.33
N ARG A 314 -103.76 -152.57 -7.00
CA ARG A 314 -103.43 -153.88 -6.39
C ARG A 314 -104.50 -154.94 -6.63
N LEU A 315 -105.78 -154.57 -6.81
CA LEU A 315 -106.89 -155.49 -7.02
C LEU A 315 -107.08 -155.93 -8.50
N ASP A 316 -106.51 -155.19 -9.47
CA ASP A 316 -106.65 -155.44 -10.91
C ASP A 316 -105.36 -155.98 -11.58
N VAL A 317 -104.19 -155.73 -10.99
CA VAL A 317 -102.87 -156.21 -11.49
C VAL A 317 -102.68 -157.73 -11.33
N GLU A 318 -103.43 -158.37 -10.43
CA GLU A 318 -103.41 -159.83 -10.23
C GLU A 318 -103.99 -160.62 -11.43
N ARG A 319 -104.63 -159.94 -12.42
CA ARG A 319 -105.28 -160.61 -13.56
C ARG A 319 -104.67 -160.36 -14.96
N LYS A 320 -103.85 -159.32 -15.18
CA LYS A 320 -103.41 -158.94 -16.56
C LYS A 320 -101.90 -158.77 -16.76
N TYR A 321 -101.11 -158.92 -15.69
CA TYR A 321 -99.65 -159.09 -15.70
C TYR A 321 -99.16 -160.27 -16.57
N SER A 322 -100.02 -161.25 -16.83
CA SER A 322 -99.57 -162.55 -17.33
C SER A 322 -99.32 -162.65 -18.84
N SER A 323 -99.34 -161.57 -19.62
CA SER A 323 -99.44 -161.74 -21.08
C SER A 323 -98.63 -160.72 -21.89
N GLU A 324 -99.20 -159.90 -22.75
CA GLU A 324 -98.50 -159.71 -24.04
C GLU A 324 -98.13 -158.29 -24.49
N ALA A 325 -98.08 -157.27 -23.63
CA ALA A 325 -97.70 -155.93 -24.09
C ALA A 325 -96.18 -155.69 -24.23
N GLN A 326 -95.37 -156.77 -24.21
CA GLN A 326 -93.93 -156.78 -24.53
C GLN A 326 -93.55 -156.16 -25.90
N LEU A 327 -94.49 -155.93 -26.83
CA LEU A 327 -94.12 -155.47 -28.19
C LEU A 327 -93.87 -153.96 -28.35
N CYS A 328 -94.39 -153.08 -27.49
CA CYS A 328 -94.50 -151.65 -27.83
C CYS A 328 -93.26 -150.78 -27.54
N LEU A 329 -92.32 -151.16 -26.68
CA LEU A 329 -91.23 -150.25 -26.27
C LEU A 329 -89.94 -150.33 -27.12
N GLN A 330 -89.82 -151.31 -28.03
CA GLN A 330 -88.71 -151.39 -28.99
C GLN A 330 -88.59 -150.15 -29.90
N PHE A 331 -89.66 -149.37 -30.10
CA PHE A 331 -89.64 -148.17 -30.93
C PHE A 331 -89.08 -146.91 -30.23
N LYS A 332 -89.03 -146.87 -28.89
CA LYS A 332 -88.56 -145.70 -28.12
C LYS A 332 -87.05 -145.46 -28.26
N SER A 333 -86.26 -146.51 -28.47
CA SER A 333 -84.79 -146.46 -28.46
C SER A 333 -84.15 -145.77 -29.68
N LYS A 334 -84.88 -145.50 -30.77
CA LYS A 334 -84.30 -144.92 -32.01
C LYS A 334 -84.23 -143.39 -32.03
N PHE A 335 -85.01 -142.69 -31.19
CA PHE A 335 -85.12 -141.23 -31.22
C PHE A 335 -84.07 -140.51 -30.36
N GLU A 336 -83.50 -141.20 -29.36
CA GLU A 336 -82.59 -140.61 -28.34
C GLU A 336 -81.13 -140.42 -28.81
N MET A 337 -80.80 -140.85 -30.04
CA MET A 337 -79.43 -140.82 -30.59
C MET A 337 -79.14 -139.57 -31.43
N GLU A 338 -80.16 -138.95 -32.02
CA GLU A 338 -80.01 -137.82 -32.96
C GLU A 338 -79.85 -136.45 -32.26
N CYS A 339 -80.38 -136.30 -31.04
CA CYS A 339 -80.30 -135.04 -30.28
C CYS A 339 -78.92 -134.74 -29.67
N ARG A 340 -78.05 -135.75 -29.49
CA ARG A 340 -76.73 -135.57 -28.84
C ARG A 340 -75.68 -134.92 -29.75
N ALA A 341 -75.74 -135.12 -31.06
CA ALA A 341 -74.74 -134.61 -32.02
C ALA A 341 -74.80 -133.09 -32.26
N ARG A 342 -75.94 -132.43 -32.03
CA ARG A 342 -76.14 -130.98 -32.24
C ARG A 342 -75.62 -130.09 -31.10
N HIS A 343 -75.38 -130.65 -29.92
CA HIS A 343 -74.98 -129.87 -28.73
C HIS A 343 -73.48 -129.56 -28.71
N GLU A 344 -72.65 -130.43 -29.29
CA GLU A 344 -71.19 -130.31 -29.24
C GLU A 344 -70.62 -129.22 -30.18
N GLU A 345 -71.27 -128.92 -31.31
CA GLU A 345 -70.84 -127.85 -32.24
C GLU A 345 -71.01 -126.42 -31.68
N VAL A 346 -71.97 -126.21 -30.78
CA VAL A 346 -72.29 -124.86 -30.24
C VAL A 346 -71.28 -124.43 -29.16
N GLU A 347 -70.75 -125.36 -28.37
CA GLU A 347 -69.79 -125.08 -27.31
C GLU A 347 -68.38 -124.72 -27.85
N GLU A 348 -68.00 -125.24 -29.02
CA GLU A 348 -66.68 -124.95 -29.61
C GLU A 348 -66.58 -123.52 -30.18
N ILE A 349 -67.66 -122.99 -30.76
CA ILE A 349 -67.73 -121.63 -31.32
C ILE A 349 -67.66 -120.58 -30.20
N LYS A 350 -68.30 -120.86 -29.06
CA LYS A 350 -68.34 -119.95 -27.90
C LYS A 350 -66.96 -119.75 -27.27
N LYS A 351 -66.15 -120.82 -27.23
CA LYS A 351 -64.78 -120.79 -26.67
C LYS A 351 -63.81 -119.98 -27.54
N LYS A 352 -63.93 -120.04 -28.87
CA LYS A 352 -63.12 -119.25 -29.82
C LYS A 352 -63.43 -117.74 -29.76
N MET A 353 -64.71 -117.36 -29.61
CA MET A 353 -65.11 -115.95 -29.49
C MET A 353 -64.64 -115.32 -28.16
N SER A 354 -64.67 -116.08 -27.06
CA SER A 354 -64.23 -115.57 -25.75
C SER A 354 -62.73 -115.29 -25.69
N LEU A 355 -61.89 -116.10 -26.33
CA LEU A 355 -60.44 -115.86 -26.42
C LEU A 355 -60.13 -114.62 -27.26
N LYS A 356 -60.90 -114.36 -28.33
CA LYS A 356 -60.67 -113.19 -29.19
C LYS A 356 -61.00 -111.86 -28.52
N ILE A 357 -61.98 -111.86 -27.60
CA ILE A 357 -62.34 -110.68 -26.81
C ILE A 357 -61.19 -110.32 -25.85
N ILE A 358 -60.61 -111.31 -25.17
CA ILE A 358 -59.48 -111.10 -24.23
C ILE A 358 -58.26 -110.50 -24.94
N GLU A 359 -57.90 -111.01 -26.13
CA GLU A 359 -56.78 -110.44 -26.91
C GLU A 359 -57.01 -108.97 -27.33
N LEU A 360 -58.25 -108.60 -27.67
CA LEU A 360 -58.58 -107.24 -28.08
C LEU A 360 -58.64 -106.28 -26.87
N GLU A 361 -59.06 -106.75 -25.71
CA GLU A 361 -59.05 -105.99 -24.45
C GLU A 361 -57.61 -105.71 -23.96
N GLU A 362 -56.71 -106.69 -24.08
CA GLU A 362 -55.28 -106.51 -23.80
C GLU A 362 -54.60 -105.53 -24.78
N HIS A 363 -54.99 -105.55 -26.06
CA HIS A 363 -54.48 -104.60 -27.05
C HIS A 363 -54.99 -103.16 -26.81
N CYS A 364 -56.26 -103.00 -26.43
CA CYS A 364 -56.84 -101.71 -26.07
C CYS A 364 -56.17 -101.10 -24.82
N THR A 365 -55.96 -101.91 -23.78
CA THR A 365 -55.28 -101.45 -22.55
C THR A 365 -53.84 -101.02 -22.80
N SER A 366 -53.11 -101.73 -23.68
CA SER A 366 -51.75 -101.34 -24.12
C SER A 366 -51.74 -99.99 -24.87
N LEU A 367 -52.70 -99.75 -25.76
CA LEU A 367 -52.82 -98.47 -26.47
C LEU A 367 -53.22 -97.31 -25.54
N THR A 368 -54.13 -97.53 -24.60
CA THR A 368 -54.51 -96.51 -23.60
C THR A 368 -53.32 -96.10 -22.73
N GLN A 369 -52.48 -97.05 -22.30
CA GLN A 369 -51.26 -96.73 -21.53
C GLN A 369 -50.26 -95.88 -22.34
N LYS A 370 -50.13 -96.13 -23.65
CA LYS A 370 -49.29 -95.31 -24.54
C LYS A 370 -49.83 -93.89 -24.69
N VAL A 371 -51.14 -93.71 -24.80
CA VAL A 371 -51.77 -92.38 -24.87
C VAL A 371 -51.51 -91.60 -23.58
N VAL A 372 -51.71 -92.21 -22.41
CA VAL A 372 -51.43 -91.58 -21.11
C VAL A 372 -49.95 -91.18 -20.97
N ALA A 373 -49.03 -92.01 -21.43
CA ALA A 373 -47.60 -91.69 -21.41
C ALA A 373 -47.27 -90.47 -22.30
N VAL A 374 -47.85 -90.39 -23.50
CA VAL A 374 -47.68 -89.27 -24.43
C VAL A 374 -48.30 -87.98 -23.88
N GLU A 375 -49.48 -88.05 -23.28
CA GLU A 375 -50.13 -86.88 -22.65
C GLU A 375 -49.30 -86.33 -21.48
N LYS A 376 -48.72 -87.21 -20.66
CA LYS A 376 -47.82 -86.81 -19.56
C LYS A 376 -46.55 -86.14 -20.08
N GLN A 377 -45.98 -86.65 -21.18
CA GLN A 377 -44.81 -86.06 -21.82
C GLN A 377 -45.12 -84.71 -22.49
N LYS A 378 -46.30 -84.57 -23.12
CA LYS A 378 -46.80 -83.31 -23.68
C LYS A 378 -46.99 -82.24 -22.60
N SER A 379 -47.61 -82.59 -21.47
CA SER A 379 -47.81 -81.66 -20.35
C SER A 379 -46.48 -81.17 -19.77
N ARG A 380 -45.51 -82.07 -19.61
CA ARG A 380 -44.16 -81.71 -19.14
C ARG A 380 -43.44 -80.77 -20.11
N LEU A 381 -43.44 -81.08 -21.41
CA LEU A 381 -42.82 -80.22 -22.43
C LEU A 381 -43.51 -78.84 -22.51
N SER A 382 -44.83 -78.77 -22.29
CA SER A 382 -45.56 -77.49 -22.25
C SER A 382 -45.13 -76.62 -21.06
N GLN A 383 -44.90 -77.21 -19.89
CA GLN A 383 -44.39 -76.50 -18.70
C GLN A 383 -42.94 -76.04 -18.90
N GLU A 384 -42.09 -76.88 -19.51
CA GLU A 384 -40.70 -76.51 -19.83
C GLU A 384 -40.65 -75.32 -20.84
N ILE A 385 -41.58 -75.25 -21.79
CA ILE A 385 -41.72 -74.12 -22.71
C ILE A 385 -42.15 -72.84 -21.97
N GLU A 386 -43.14 -72.90 -21.07
CA GLU A 386 -43.56 -71.73 -20.28
C GLU A 386 -42.43 -71.18 -19.40
N ILE A 387 -41.63 -72.06 -18.79
CA ILE A 387 -40.45 -71.67 -17.99
C ILE A 387 -39.41 -70.99 -18.89
N MET A 388 -39.12 -71.54 -20.07
CA MET A 388 -38.19 -70.93 -21.02
C MET A 388 -38.66 -69.56 -21.54
N ILE A 389 -39.97 -69.36 -21.73
CA ILE A 389 -40.54 -68.06 -22.11
C ILE A 389 -40.31 -67.04 -20.98
N LEU A 390 -40.58 -67.41 -19.73
CA LEU A 390 -40.36 -66.53 -18.57
C LEU A 390 -38.87 -66.17 -18.39
N ASP A 391 -37.98 -67.15 -18.58
CA ASP A 391 -36.54 -66.91 -18.51
C ASP A 391 -36.05 -66.00 -19.64
N LEU A 392 -36.60 -66.14 -20.85
CA LEU A 392 -36.32 -65.27 -21.99
C LEU A 392 -36.81 -63.84 -21.76
N GLU A 393 -38.01 -63.66 -21.20
CA GLU A 393 -38.55 -62.35 -20.84
C GLU A 393 -37.72 -61.67 -19.75
N LYS A 394 -37.30 -62.43 -18.73
CA LYS A 394 -36.42 -61.95 -17.67
C LYS A 394 -35.05 -61.55 -18.22
N ALA A 395 -34.46 -62.36 -19.10
CA ALA A 395 -33.20 -62.06 -19.76
C ALA A 395 -33.29 -60.81 -20.66
N ASN A 396 -34.39 -60.66 -21.40
CA ASN A 396 -34.63 -59.47 -22.23
C ASN A 396 -34.84 -58.19 -21.41
N ASN A 397 -35.54 -58.28 -20.27
CA ASN A 397 -35.70 -57.14 -19.36
C ASN A 397 -34.37 -56.74 -18.73
N ASN A 398 -33.57 -57.72 -18.27
CA ASN A 398 -32.21 -57.46 -17.78
C ASN A 398 -31.33 -56.82 -18.86
N HIS A 399 -31.41 -57.28 -20.12
CA HIS A 399 -30.67 -56.68 -21.23
C HIS A 399 -31.05 -55.21 -21.45
N ARG A 400 -32.34 -54.87 -21.42
CA ARG A 400 -32.81 -53.49 -21.54
C ARG A 400 -32.32 -52.60 -20.39
N GLU A 401 -32.37 -53.11 -19.16
CA GLU A 401 -31.91 -52.38 -17.97
C GLU A 401 -30.39 -52.14 -18.00
N VAL A 402 -29.60 -53.15 -18.35
CA VAL A 402 -28.14 -53.03 -18.49
C VAL A 402 -27.77 -52.08 -19.62
N LYS A 403 -28.48 -52.12 -20.75
CA LYS A 403 -28.28 -51.18 -21.86
C LYS A 403 -28.57 -49.73 -21.47
N ALA A 404 -29.67 -49.48 -20.75
CA ALA A 404 -30.01 -48.15 -20.26
C ALA A 404 -28.99 -47.61 -19.24
N ARG A 405 -28.46 -48.49 -18.37
CA ARG A 405 -27.36 -48.14 -17.46
C ARG A 405 -26.07 -47.83 -18.24
N LEU A 406 -25.73 -48.62 -19.24
CA LEU A 406 -24.55 -48.39 -20.09
C LEU A 406 -24.62 -47.05 -20.82
N GLU A 407 -25.76 -46.68 -21.39
CA GLU A 407 -25.98 -45.38 -22.03
C GLU A 407 -25.85 -44.20 -21.06
N THR A 408 -26.20 -44.42 -19.78
CA THR A 408 -26.07 -43.41 -18.73
C THR A 408 -24.61 -43.24 -18.31
N VAL A 409 -23.90 -44.34 -18.11
CA VAL A 409 -22.45 -44.34 -17.82
C VAL A 409 -21.67 -43.72 -18.97
N ASP A 410 -22.03 -43.98 -20.23
CA ASP A 410 -21.34 -43.40 -21.40
C ASP A 410 -21.55 -41.87 -21.48
N ARG A 411 -22.75 -41.37 -21.11
CA ARG A 411 -23.01 -39.93 -21.00
C ARG A 411 -22.20 -39.28 -19.87
N GLU A 412 -22.12 -39.93 -18.71
CA GLU A 412 -21.31 -39.47 -17.59
C GLU A 412 -19.82 -39.47 -17.95
N PHE A 413 -19.32 -40.53 -18.58
CA PHE A 413 -17.94 -40.65 -19.04
C PHE A 413 -17.56 -39.53 -20.00
N LYS A 414 -18.39 -39.24 -21.01
CA LYS A 414 -18.17 -38.11 -21.94
C LYS A 414 -18.15 -36.77 -21.22
N THR A 415 -19.01 -36.58 -20.22
CA THR A 415 -19.04 -35.35 -19.42
C THR A 415 -17.78 -35.20 -18.57
N LEU A 416 -17.30 -36.29 -17.96
CA LEU A 416 -16.04 -36.30 -17.23
C LEU A 416 -14.83 -36.06 -18.14
N LEU A 417 -14.86 -36.60 -19.37
CA LEU A 417 -13.78 -36.42 -20.34
C LEU A 417 -13.63 -34.94 -20.73
N VAL A 418 -14.74 -34.24 -21.02
CA VAL A 418 -14.72 -32.80 -21.29
C VAL A 418 -14.19 -32.01 -20.08
N LYS A 419 -14.64 -32.34 -18.87
CA LYS A 419 -14.12 -31.70 -17.64
C LYS A 419 -12.63 -31.95 -17.44
N TYR A 420 -12.14 -33.14 -17.77
CA TYR A 420 -10.72 -33.47 -17.69
C TYR A 420 -9.90 -32.64 -18.69
N GLU A 421 -10.38 -32.48 -19.91
CA GLU A 421 -9.76 -31.63 -20.93
C GLU A 421 -9.73 -30.15 -20.49
N GLU A 422 -10.84 -29.63 -19.95
CA GLU A 422 -10.92 -28.26 -19.40
C GLU A 422 -9.94 -28.04 -18.24
N ILE A 423 -9.86 -28.98 -17.30
CA ILE A 423 -8.91 -28.91 -16.16
C ILE A 423 -7.46 -28.98 -16.66
N THR A 424 -7.18 -29.81 -17.66
CA THR A 424 -5.84 -29.92 -18.25
C THR A 424 -5.42 -28.59 -18.90
N LEU A 425 -6.33 -27.94 -19.62
CA LEU A 425 -6.10 -26.63 -20.23
C LEU A 425 -5.85 -25.54 -19.18
N LEU A 426 -6.64 -25.52 -18.10
CA LEU A 426 -6.44 -24.62 -16.96
C LEU A 426 -5.12 -24.88 -16.24
N TYR A 427 -4.72 -26.14 -16.09
CA TYR A 427 -3.43 -26.52 -15.52
C TYR A 427 -2.25 -26.04 -16.38
N GLU A 428 -2.32 -26.21 -17.71
CA GLU A 428 -1.28 -25.70 -18.62
C GLU A 428 -1.17 -24.19 -18.57
N GLN A 429 -2.30 -23.48 -18.48
CA GLN A 429 -2.33 -22.03 -18.39
C GLN A 429 -1.76 -21.52 -17.06
N THR A 430 -2.18 -22.11 -15.94
CA THR A 430 -1.63 -21.78 -14.61
C THR A 430 -0.14 -22.12 -14.49
N SER A 431 0.33 -23.20 -15.13
CA SER A 431 1.76 -23.53 -15.23
C SER A 431 2.56 -22.48 -16.01
N LYS A 432 2.01 -21.94 -17.09
CA LYS A 432 2.62 -20.82 -17.85
C LYS A 432 2.67 -19.54 -17.00
N ASP A 433 1.57 -19.20 -16.34
CA ASP A 433 1.50 -18.03 -15.45
C ASP A 433 2.49 -18.15 -14.29
N LEU A 434 2.64 -19.34 -13.71
CA LEU A 434 3.63 -19.61 -12.67
C LEU A 434 5.06 -19.37 -13.17
N LYS A 435 5.39 -19.78 -14.40
CA LYS A 435 6.72 -19.51 -15.00
C LYS A 435 6.97 -18.01 -15.19
N VAL A 436 5.96 -17.26 -15.60
CA VAL A 436 6.04 -15.78 -15.71
C VAL A 436 6.26 -15.15 -14.34
N ARG A 437 5.52 -15.59 -13.33
CA ARG A 437 5.68 -15.09 -11.94
C ARG A 437 7.04 -15.45 -11.34
N ILE A 438 7.57 -16.63 -11.62
CA ILE A 438 8.94 -17.01 -11.22
C ILE A 438 9.97 -16.08 -11.87
N PHE A 439 9.81 -15.75 -13.15
CA PHE A 439 10.71 -14.81 -13.84
C PHE A 439 10.65 -13.40 -13.22
N GLU A 440 9.45 -12.89 -12.96
CA GLU A 440 9.27 -11.58 -12.29
C GLU A 440 9.83 -11.59 -10.86
N PHE A 441 9.62 -12.67 -10.10
CA PHE A 441 10.17 -12.82 -8.76
C PHE A 441 11.70 -12.80 -8.74
N ASN A 442 12.34 -13.49 -9.69
CA ASN A 442 13.80 -13.48 -9.82
C ASN A 442 14.31 -12.09 -10.22
N LYS A 443 13.59 -11.36 -11.07
CA LYS A 443 13.92 -9.98 -11.43
C LYS A 443 13.86 -9.05 -10.21
N VAL A 444 12.77 -9.08 -9.45
CA VAL A 444 12.60 -8.25 -8.24
C VAL A 444 13.63 -8.65 -7.16
N SER A 445 13.95 -9.94 -7.04
CA SER A 445 15.00 -10.41 -6.13
C SER A 445 16.38 -9.85 -6.51
N SER A 446 16.71 -9.81 -7.80
CA SER A 446 17.95 -9.20 -8.29
C SER A 446 17.99 -7.69 -8.06
N GLU A 447 16.86 -6.99 -8.23
CA GLU A 447 16.75 -5.55 -7.93
C GLU A 447 16.90 -5.29 -6.42
N LEU A 448 16.35 -6.16 -5.56
CA LEU A 448 16.51 -6.11 -4.12
C LEU A 448 17.98 -6.31 -3.70
N GLU A 449 18.67 -7.29 -4.29
CA GLU A 449 20.10 -7.53 -4.07
C GLU A 449 20.91 -6.27 -4.40
N HIS A 450 20.62 -5.63 -5.53
CA HIS A 450 21.27 -4.40 -5.95
C HIS A 450 21.01 -3.22 -4.99
N ILE A 451 19.78 -3.07 -4.49
CA ILE A 451 19.45 -2.04 -3.49
C ILE A 451 20.17 -2.30 -2.17
N LYS A 452 20.31 -3.57 -1.75
CA LYS A 452 21.10 -3.93 -0.56
C LYS A 452 22.56 -3.54 -0.73
N GLU A 453 23.18 -3.81 -1.88
CA GLU A 453 24.56 -3.38 -2.15
C GLU A 453 24.70 -1.84 -2.09
N LEU A 454 23.75 -1.10 -2.64
CA LEU A 454 23.74 0.37 -2.56
C LEU A 454 23.58 0.86 -1.11
N TYR A 455 22.74 0.20 -0.32
CA TYR A 455 22.55 0.51 1.09
C TYR A 455 23.80 0.21 1.93
N GLU A 456 24.48 -0.90 1.67
CA GLU A 456 25.76 -1.24 2.31
C GLU A 456 26.86 -0.23 1.97
N ARG A 457 26.95 0.19 0.71
CA ARG A 457 27.88 1.26 0.29
C ARG A 457 27.57 2.58 1.00
N LEU A 458 26.31 2.98 1.05
CA LEU A 458 25.89 4.18 1.78
C LEU A 458 26.21 4.08 3.28
N GLY A 459 26.04 2.89 3.87
CA GLY A 459 26.44 2.61 5.25
C GLY A 459 27.94 2.72 5.49
N ALA A 460 28.76 2.27 4.53
CA ALA A 460 30.22 2.44 4.58
C ALA A 460 30.63 3.92 4.46
N ASP A 461 30.02 4.66 3.55
CA ASP A 461 30.24 6.11 3.38
C ASP A 461 29.81 6.89 4.63
N TYR A 462 28.67 6.53 5.24
CA TYR A 462 28.22 7.11 6.50
C TYR A 462 29.25 6.87 7.62
N LYS A 463 29.79 5.65 7.75
CA LYS A 463 30.84 5.35 8.74
C LYS A 463 32.11 6.16 8.49
N LYS A 464 32.50 6.32 7.22
CA LYS A 464 33.68 7.10 6.82
C LYS A 464 33.53 8.57 7.18
N VAL A 465 32.42 9.21 6.77
CA VAL A 465 32.14 10.62 7.08
C VAL A 465 31.98 10.83 8.59
N ASN A 466 31.38 9.88 9.29
CA ASN A 466 31.26 9.96 10.75
C ASN A 466 32.61 9.80 11.47
N GLY A 467 33.52 8.98 10.92
CA GLY A 467 34.92 8.90 11.38
C GLY A 467 35.67 10.21 11.17
N GLU A 468 35.60 10.77 9.96
CA GLU A 468 36.19 12.08 9.62
C GLU A 468 35.65 13.20 10.53
N ASN A 469 34.35 13.18 10.85
CA ASN A 469 33.74 14.10 11.80
C ASN A 469 34.25 13.91 13.24
N GLY A 470 34.52 12.67 13.65
CA GLY A 470 35.17 12.35 14.93
C GLY A 470 36.58 12.93 15.01
N ASP A 471 37.38 12.72 13.96
CA ASP A 471 38.75 13.24 13.87
C ASP A 471 38.78 14.78 13.84
N LEU A 472 37.84 15.41 13.13
CA LEU A 472 37.68 16.86 13.13
C LEU A 472 37.28 17.42 14.51
N LYS A 473 36.43 16.70 15.26
CA LYS A 473 36.11 17.09 16.64
C LYS A 473 37.31 16.95 17.57
N ALA A 474 38.13 15.90 17.41
CA ALA A 474 39.34 15.71 18.18
C ALA A 474 40.35 16.85 17.92
N THR A 475 40.59 17.17 16.64
CA THR A 475 41.48 18.29 16.25
C THR A 475 40.98 19.65 16.75
N VAL A 476 39.66 19.91 16.73
CA VAL A 476 39.09 21.11 17.37
C VAL A 476 39.32 21.13 18.88
N GLY A 477 39.21 19.97 19.54
CA GLY A 477 39.51 19.81 20.96
C GLY A 477 40.98 20.13 21.29
N ASP A 478 41.92 19.60 20.50
CA ASP A 478 43.35 19.85 20.66
C ASP A 478 43.72 21.31 20.37
N LEU A 479 43.15 21.90 19.31
CA LEU A 479 43.34 23.33 19.01
C LEU A 479 42.75 24.23 20.10
N SER A 480 41.64 23.82 20.74
CA SER A 480 41.05 24.57 21.85
C SER A 480 41.93 24.52 23.11
N ARG A 481 42.59 23.38 23.38
CA ARG A 481 43.59 23.26 24.45
C ARG A 481 44.81 24.12 24.15
N LEU A 482 45.36 24.01 22.94
CA LEU A 482 46.50 24.82 22.52
C LEU A 482 46.21 26.32 22.61
N LYS A 483 45.00 26.74 22.22
CA LYS A 483 44.54 28.12 22.39
C LYS A 483 44.55 28.54 23.86
N HIS A 484 44.05 27.70 24.76
CA HIS A 484 44.02 27.99 26.18
C HIS A 484 45.44 28.09 26.77
N ASP A 485 46.35 27.20 26.40
CA ASP A 485 47.75 27.22 26.82
C ASP A 485 48.45 28.50 26.33
N LEU A 486 48.18 28.93 25.10
CA LEU A 486 48.67 30.20 24.56
C LEU A 486 48.07 31.41 25.28
N GLU A 487 46.78 31.40 25.63
CA GLU A 487 46.14 32.46 26.43
C GLU A 487 46.78 32.57 27.83
N LEU A 488 47.16 31.44 28.44
CA LEU A 488 47.88 31.42 29.71
C LEU A 488 49.30 32.00 29.58
N GLU A 489 50.03 31.61 28.53
CA GLU A 489 51.38 32.14 28.29
C GLU A 489 51.35 33.65 27.98
N ILE A 490 50.34 34.13 27.25
CA ILE A 490 50.11 35.56 27.02
C ILE A 490 49.92 36.28 28.36
N ARG A 491 49.07 35.77 29.27
CA ARG A 491 48.88 36.40 30.59
C ARG A 491 50.17 36.40 31.42
N ARG A 492 50.97 35.33 31.33
CA ARG A 492 52.28 35.23 31.99
C ARG A 492 53.24 36.31 31.47
N LEU A 493 53.35 36.44 30.15
CA LEU A 493 54.19 37.46 29.49
C LEU A 493 53.69 38.89 29.74
N GLU A 494 52.38 39.10 29.82
CA GLU A 494 51.79 40.40 30.19
C GLU A 494 52.12 40.78 31.64
N ALA A 495 52.14 39.81 32.56
CA ALA A 495 52.57 40.01 33.94
C ALA A 495 54.07 40.34 34.01
N GLU A 496 54.93 39.56 33.35
CA GLU A 496 56.37 39.84 33.28
C GLU A 496 56.65 41.23 32.67
N ARG A 497 55.94 41.60 31.61
CA ARG A 497 56.04 42.95 31.01
C ARG A 497 55.67 44.04 32.02
N ASN A 498 54.59 43.86 32.79
CA ASN A 498 54.17 44.84 33.79
C ASN A 498 55.20 44.95 34.94
N GLU A 499 55.76 43.84 35.39
CA GLU A 499 56.84 43.83 36.38
C GLU A 499 58.08 44.56 35.88
N LEU A 500 58.49 44.31 34.63
CA LEU A 500 59.61 45.02 34.00
C LEU A 500 59.33 46.52 33.81
N ALA A 501 58.09 46.89 33.46
CA ALA A 501 57.69 48.29 33.35
C ALA A 501 57.73 49.00 34.71
N ASN A 502 57.31 48.32 35.79
CA ASN A 502 57.42 48.84 37.16
C ASN A 502 58.89 48.97 37.59
N ALA A 503 59.72 47.95 37.33
CA ALA A 503 61.15 48.00 37.63
C ALA A 503 61.87 49.11 36.85
N LEU A 504 61.48 49.36 35.59
CA LEU A 504 61.97 50.49 34.80
C LEU A 504 61.55 51.83 35.41
N HIS A 505 60.30 51.95 35.86
CA HIS A 505 59.81 53.17 36.51
C HIS A 505 60.56 53.47 37.82
N GLU A 506 60.82 52.45 38.63
CA GLU A 506 61.63 52.57 39.86
C GLU A 506 63.09 52.95 39.54
N ALA A 507 63.70 52.34 38.52
CA ALA A 507 65.04 52.68 38.08
C ALA A 507 65.15 54.11 37.54
N ASP A 508 64.16 54.59 36.77
CA ASP A 508 64.07 55.97 36.32
C ASP A 508 63.85 56.95 37.47
N GLY A 509 63.10 56.55 38.49
CA GLY A 509 62.95 57.29 39.74
C GLY A 509 64.29 57.44 40.47
N ALA A 510 65.01 56.34 40.69
CA ALA A 510 66.34 56.33 41.31
C ALA A 510 67.35 57.16 40.50
N ARG A 511 67.32 57.08 39.17
CA ARG A 511 68.17 57.89 38.27
C ARG A 511 67.91 59.38 38.46
N LYS A 512 66.65 59.81 38.55
CA LYS A 512 66.28 61.21 38.81
C LYS A 512 66.73 61.70 40.18
N GLU A 513 66.64 60.86 41.21
CA GLU A 513 67.16 61.20 42.55
C GLU A 513 68.68 61.38 42.53
N GLU A 514 69.39 60.55 41.77
CA GLU A 514 70.84 60.68 41.58
C GLU A 514 71.20 61.96 40.80
N GLU A 515 70.47 62.27 39.73
CA GLU A 515 70.62 63.53 38.98
C GLU A 515 70.40 64.75 39.89
N GLN A 516 69.38 64.72 40.76
CA GLN A 516 69.16 65.78 41.76
C GLN A 516 70.28 65.85 42.81
N ARG A 517 70.87 64.72 43.20
CA ARG A 517 72.03 64.70 44.10
C ARG A 517 73.26 65.33 43.45
N VAL A 518 73.52 65.02 42.18
CA VAL A 518 74.62 65.63 41.41
C VAL A 518 74.41 67.14 41.27
N ILE A 519 73.19 67.61 40.99
CA ILE A 519 72.89 69.05 40.94
C ILE A 519 73.14 69.72 42.29
N ARG A 520 72.72 69.09 43.41
CA ARG A 520 73.01 69.61 44.77
C ARG A 520 74.51 69.72 45.02
N ILE A 521 75.28 68.66 44.76
CA ILE A 521 76.74 68.67 44.92
C ILE A 521 77.39 69.71 44.00
N SER A 522 76.91 69.87 42.77
CA SER A 522 77.40 70.90 41.83
C SER A 522 77.16 72.32 42.36
N ASN A 523 75.99 72.58 42.96
CA ASN A 523 75.67 73.87 43.58
C ASN A 523 76.49 74.13 44.85
N GLU A 524 76.72 73.09 45.67
CA GLU A 524 77.62 73.16 46.83
C GLU A 524 79.06 73.46 46.38
N TYR A 525 79.54 72.80 45.33
CA TYR A 525 80.85 73.05 44.74
C TYR A 525 80.96 74.47 44.18
N GLN A 526 79.95 74.98 43.47
CA GLN A 526 79.92 76.37 43.01
C GLN A 526 79.93 77.37 44.18
N SER A 527 79.17 77.10 45.25
CA SER A 527 79.17 77.94 46.45
C SER A 527 80.53 77.95 47.14
N TYR A 528 81.18 76.78 47.27
CA TYR A 528 82.52 76.66 47.81
C TYR A 528 83.56 77.38 46.95
N ARG A 529 83.44 77.28 45.61
CA ARG A 529 84.31 78.02 44.67
C ARG A 529 84.17 79.53 44.85
N LEU A 530 82.93 80.03 44.97
CA LEU A 530 82.63 81.45 45.22
C LEU A 530 83.15 81.92 46.59
N GLU A 531 83.06 81.08 47.62
CA GLU A 531 83.64 81.38 48.94
C GLU A 531 85.17 81.45 48.88
N MET A 532 85.81 80.56 48.12
CA MET A 532 87.26 80.58 47.91
C MET A 532 87.71 81.78 47.07
N GLU A 533 86.99 82.14 46.00
CA GLU A 533 87.23 83.37 45.23
C GLU A 533 87.11 84.61 46.14
N LYS A 534 86.11 84.67 47.04
CA LYS A 534 86.00 85.74 48.04
C LYS A 534 87.16 85.77 49.04
N ARG A 535 87.58 84.62 49.57
CA ARG A 535 88.74 84.54 50.47
C ARG A 535 90.02 84.95 49.76
N LEU A 536 90.17 84.59 48.49
CA LEU A 536 91.31 84.96 47.67
C LEU A 536 91.31 86.48 47.42
N HIS A 537 90.14 87.07 47.14
CA HIS A 537 89.98 88.51 46.99
C HIS A 537 90.28 89.28 48.28
N ILE A 538 89.82 88.79 49.44
CA ILE A 538 90.17 89.37 50.75
C ILE A 538 91.69 89.27 51.00
N ARG A 539 92.32 88.16 50.60
CA ARG A 539 93.78 88.01 50.70
C ARG A 539 94.53 88.93 49.73
N GLU A 540 93.98 89.21 48.55
CA GLU A 540 94.51 90.19 47.60
C GLU A 540 94.37 91.62 48.13
N GLU A 541 93.24 91.98 48.77
CA GLU A 541 93.05 93.26 49.46
C GLU A 541 93.99 93.42 50.68
N GLU A 542 94.23 92.36 51.46
CA GLU A 542 95.24 92.34 52.53
C GLU A 542 96.67 92.52 51.99
N LEU A 543 96.96 92.03 50.78
CA LEU A 543 98.25 92.19 50.10
C LEU A 543 98.43 93.58 49.50
N GLU A 544 97.35 94.23 49.04
CA GLU A 544 97.37 95.63 48.58
C GLU A 544 97.51 96.63 49.72
N ALA A 545 96.98 96.34 50.92
CA ALA A 545 97.16 97.17 52.11
C ALA A 545 98.61 97.19 52.68
N VAL A 546 99.50 96.34 52.15
CA VAL A 546 100.92 96.24 52.53
C VAL A 546 101.86 96.86 51.46
N ARG A 547 101.32 97.36 50.36
CA ARG A 547 102.02 98.18 49.36
C ARG A 547 101.74 99.66 49.55
#